data_AF-A0A6B8M238-F1
#
_entry.id   AF-A0A6B8M238-F1
#
_cell.length_a   1.000
_cell.length_b   1.000
_cell.length_c   1.000
_cell.angle_alpha   90.00
_cell.angle_beta   90.00
_cell.angle_gamma   90.00
#
_symmetry.space_group_name_H-M   'P 1'
#
loop_
_entity.id
_entity.type
_entity.pdbx_description
1 polymer ?
#
loop_
_entity_poly.entity_id
_entity_poly.type
_entity_poly.pdbx_seq_one_letter_code
_entity_poly.pdbx_strand_id
1 'polypeptide(L)'
;MGYLSPPPAPAPVIVYKDVGGLVTDYEAATEQYRRENREVRLHECRSACTLALSLPNVCVYPNAQVKFHQAYNAITREADEGVSAKLFASYPAAVQARLGYLTREYRVLSGRELIAVGMRNCDGDNPVLIAARKQRQAAPTALASANPPPGAAAGASSWNDVARKVQTAVAGAFSAPDEQARGSIRVAVADRSRIADPRITSDAVARSEAAPGFARQAAAVADAPLPPRRPPSEAFTAKDAAAANLPIIAGAQPILSAAFVRGDAR
;
A
#
# COMPACT_ATOMS: atom_id res chain seq x y z
N MET A 1 8.07 7.74 11.29
CA MET A 1 6.93 6.81 11.41
C MET A 1 6.92 5.92 10.18
N GLY A 2 6.48 4.67 10.33
CA GLY A 2 6.34 3.73 9.22
C GLY A 2 4.97 3.84 8.56
N TYR A 3 4.84 3.31 7.34
CA TYR A 3 3.60 3.31 6.58
C TYR A 3 2.50 2.49 7.24
N LEU A 4 2.84 1.44 8.01
CA LEU A 4 1.88 0.58 8.72
C LEU A 4 1.56 1.04 10.15
N SER A 5 2.17 2.14 10.61
CA SER A 5 1.91 2.70 11.94
C SER A 5 1.60 4.19 11.80
N PRO A 6 0.46 4.52 11.20
CA PRO A 6 0.11 5.90 10.94
C PRO A 6 -0.31 6.61 12.25
N PRO A 7 -0.24 7.95 12.31
CA PRO A 7 -0.87 8.69 13.40
C PRO A 7 -2.40 8.51 13.39
N PRO A 8 -3.13 8.99 14.40
CA PRO A 8 -4.60 9.05 14.32
C PRO A 8 -5.08 9.86 13.12
N ALA A 9 -6.15 9.42 12.46
CA ALA A 9 -6.77 10.18 11.39
C ALA A 9 -7.35 11.51 11.93
N PRO A 10 -7.36 12.60 11.14
CA PRO A 10 -7.02 12.69 9.71
C PRO A 10 -5.57 13.11 9.44
N ALA A 11 -4.66 13.04 10.43
CA ALA A 11 -3.29 13.50 10.26
C ALA A 11 -2.57 12.76 9.10
N PRO A 12 -1.71 13.44 8.32
CA PRO A 12 -1.00 12.82 7.21
C PRO A 12 -0.08 11.68 7.70
N VAL A 13 0.05 10.63 6.91
CA VAL A 13 1.03 9.56 7.15
C VAL A 13 2.37 10.02 6.59
N ILE A 14 3.34 10.26 7.47
CA ILE A 14 4.68 10.65 7.05
C ILE A 14 5.62 9.45 7.16
N VAL A 15 6.03 8.94 6.00
CA VAL A 15 6.84 7.72 5.88
C VAL A 15 8.32 8.08 5.93
N TYR A 16 8.98 7.65 7.00
CA TYR A 16 10.41 7.80 7.20
C TYR A 16 11.06 6.44 7.42
N LYS A 17 12.08 6.14 6.61
CA LYS A 17 12.96 4.98 6.75
C LYS A 17 12.19 3.65 6.83
N ASP A 18 11.08 3.55 6.11
CA ASP A 18 10.31 2.31 6.07
C ASP A 18 11.03 1.31 5.15
N VAL A 19 11.41 0.17 5.72
CA VAL A 19 12.15 -0.88 5.01
C VAL A 19 11.24 -1.82 4.20
N GLY A 20 9.92 -1.67 4.37
CA GLY A 20 8.91 -2.53 3.81
C GLY A 20 8.63 -3.77 4.66
N GLY A 21 7.90 -4.71 4.07
CA GLY A 21 7.46 -5.93 4.73
C GLY A 21 6.57 -6.74 3.80
N LEU A 22 5.63 -7.48 4.39
CA LEU A 22 4.70 -8.31 3.63
C LEU A 22 3.79 -7.43 2.78
N VAL A 23 3.80 -7.62 1.45
CA VAL A 23 3.08 -6.77 0.50
C VAL A 23 1.58 -6.68 0.83
N THR A 24 0.96 -7.77 1.32
CA THR A 24 -0.47 -7.80 1.68
C THR A 24 -0.83 -6.81 2.79
N ASP A 25 0.03 -6.60 3.77
CA ASP A 25 -0.24 -5.67 4.88
C ASP A 25 -0.22 -4.23 4.38
N TYR A 26 0.71 -3.92 3.48
CA TYR A 26 0.80 -2.62 2.84
C TYR A 26 -0.33 -2.39 1.84
N GLU A 27 -0.80 -3.41 1.14
CA GLU A 27 -2.00 -3.31 0.30
C GLU A 27 -3.23 -2.96 1.13
N ALA A 28 -3.43 -3.62 2.26
CA ALA A 28 -4.54 -3.34 3.18
C ALA A 28 -4.48 -1.89 3.71
N ALA A 29 -3.31 -1.45 4.17
CA ALA A 29 -3.11 -0.07 4.62
C ALA A 29 -3.32 0.94 3.48
N THR A 30 -2.84 0.64 2.27
CA THR A 30 -3.04 1.50 1.09
C THR A 30 -4.52 1.64 0.75
N GLU A 31 -5.28 0.55 0.80
CA GLU A 31 -6.73 0.61 0.56
C GLU A 31 -7.47 1.42 1.64
N GLN A 32 -7.06 1.29 2.90
CA GLN A 32 -7.56 2.14 3.98
C GLN A 32 -7.27 3.63 3.69
N TYR A 33 -6.03 3.98 3.37
CA TYR A 33 -5.65 5.38 3.09
C TYR A 33 -6.37 5.94 1.87
N ARG A 34 -6.65 5.10 0.86
CA ARG A 34 -7.46 5.48 -0.30
C ARG A 34 -8.89 5.84 0.09
N ARG A 35 -9.54 5.03 0.93
CA ARG A 35 -10.91 5.27 1.43
C ARG A 35 -11.00 6.52 2.28
N GLU A 36 -9.98 6.77 3.10
CA GLU A 36 -9.88 7.95 3.95
C GLU A 36 -9.50 9.22 3.16
N ASN A 37 -9.14 9.09 1.88
CA ASN A 37 -8.46 10.13 1.10
C ASN A 37 -7.27 10.74 1.87
N ARG A 38 -6.57 9.88 2.61
CA ARG A 38 -5.55 10.29 3.56
C ARG A 38 -4.28 10.69 2.85
N GLU A 39 -3.70 11.82 3.25
CA GLU A 39 -2.43 12.27 2.67
C GLU A 39 -1.29 11.37 3.15
N VAL A 40 -0.46 10.92 2.22
CA VAL A 40 0.78 10.19 2.50
C VAL A 40 1.96 10.98 1.94
N ARG A 41 2.96 11.24 2.79
CA ARG A 41 4.17 11.98 2.43
C ARG A 41 5.39 11.06 2.53
N LEU A 42 6.12 10.89 1.44
CA LEU A 42 7.26 9.96 1.37
C LEU A 42 8.61 10.67 1.49
N HIS A 43 9.42 10.27 2.47
CA HIS A 43 10.86 10.55 2.50
C HIS A 43 11.69 9.33 2.10
N GLU A 44 11.78 8.32 2.95
CA GLU A 44 12.54 7.12 2.62
C GLU A 44 11.63 5.90 2.73
N CYS A 45 11.57 5.15 1.64
CA CYS A 45 10.72 3.99 1.50
C CYS A 45 11.43 2.93 0.66
N ARG A 46 11.42 1.68 1.15
CA ARG A 46 11.98 0.52 0.48
C ARG A 46 10.91 -0.56 0.37
N SER A 47 10.81 -1.22 -0.77
CA SER A 47 9.90 -2.36 -0.96
C SER A 47 8.41 -2.00 -0.86
N ALA A 48 7.62 -2.71 -0.05
CA ALA A 48 6.16 -2.65 -0.02
C ALA A 48 5.56 -1.26 0.27
N CYS A 49 6.24 -0.39 1.03
CA CYS A 49 5.75 0.99 1.26
C CYS A 49 5.62 1.81 -0.03
N THR A 50 6.24 1.37 -1.14
CA THR A 50 6.14 2.04 -2.44
C THR A 50 4.72 2.00 -3.01
N LEU A 51 3.86 1.12 -2.50
CA LEU A 51 2.42 1.12 -2.80
C LEU A 51 1.74 2.46 -2.51
N ALA A 52 2.32 3.28 -1.61
CA ALA A 52 1.90 4.65 -1.38
C ALA A 52 1.81 5.48 -2.67
N LEU A 53 2.67 5.22 -3.66
CA LEU A 53 2.69 5.92 -4.94
C LEU A 53 1.39 5.72 -5.75
N SER A 54 0.60 4.68 -5.44
CA SER A 54 -0.70 4.41 -6.06
C SER A 54 -1.85 5.25 -5.48
N LEU A 55 -1.61 5.98 -4.39
CA LEU A 55 -2.63 6.79 -3.74
C LEU A 55 -2.84 8.11 -4.49
N PRO A 56 -4.08 8.59 -4.62
CA PRO A 56 -4.36 9.88 -5.26
C PRO A 56 -3.83 11.06 -4.42
N ASN A 57 -3.72 10.88 -3.11
CA ASN A 57 -3.25 11.90 -2.16
C ASN A 57 -1.83 11.58 -1.64
N VAL A 58 -0.95 11.06 -2.50
CA VAL A 58 0.47 10.93 -2.15
C VAL A 58 1.25 12.16 -2.61
N CYS A 59 2.28 12.53 -1.86
CA CYS A 59 3.36 13.38 -2.33
C CYS A 59 4.71 12.80 -1.92
N VAL A 60 5.76 13.22 -2.62
CA VAL A 60 7.14 12.86 -2.34
C VAL A 60 7.95 14.13 -2.06
N TYR A 61 8.85 14.07 -1.08
CA TYR A 61 9.80 15.16 -0.86
C TYR A 61 10.91 15.13 -1.90
N PRO A 62 11.49 16.25 -2.33
CA PRO A 62 12.54 16.27 -3.35
C PRO A 62 13.78 15.43 -2.98
N ASN A 63 14.12 15.37 -1.69
CA ASN A 63 15.24 14.57 -1.18
C ASN A 63 14.87 13.11 -0.86
N ALA A 64 13.66 12.67 -1.22
CA ALA A 64 13.21 11.31 -0.96
C ALA A 64 14.08 10.27 -1.66
N GLN A 65 14.18 9.09 -1.06
CA GLN A 65 14.78 7.91 -1.66
C GLN A 65 13.77 6.77 -1.66
N VAL A 66 13.32 6.37 -2.84
CA VAL A 66 12.34 5.31 -3.01
C VAL A 66 13.00 4.13 -3.72
N LYS A 67 13.03 2.98 -3.05
CA LYS A 67 13.76 1.80 -3.50
C LYS A 67 12.80 0.68 -3.90
N PHE A 68 12.85 0.32 -5.17
CA PHE A 68 12.01 -0.66 -5.83
C PHE A 68 12.77 -1.96 -6.04
N HIS A 69 12.12 -3.09 -5.80
CA HIS A 69 12.65 -4.43 -6.12
C HIS A 69 11.50 -5.44 -6.17
N GLN A 70 11.77 -6.63 -6.69
CA GLN A 70 10.84 -7.76 -6.70
C GLN A 70 10.45 -8.20 -5.29
N ALA A 71 9.18 -8.52 -5.09
CA ALA A 71 8.76 -9.24 -3.89
C ALA A 71 9.48 -10.59 -3.84
N TYR A 72 9.83 -11.03 -2.64
CA TYR A 72 10.55 -12.30 -2.47
C TYR A 72 10.18 -12.92 -1.13
N ASN A 73 10.30 -14.24 -1.05
CA ASN A 73 10.07 -14.97 0.18
C ASN A 73 11.19 -14.65 1.19
N ALA A 74 10.85 -14.18 2.39
CA ALA A 74 11.83 -13.78 3.39
C ALA A 74 12.73 -14.94 3.89
N ILE A 75 12.25 -16.19 3.79
CA ILE A 75 12.94 -17.41 4.20
C ILE A 75 13.78 -17.96 3.06
N THR A 76 13.15 -18.32 1.92
CA THR A 76 13.86 -18.97 0.79
C THR A 76 14.64 -17.99 -0.07
N ARG A 77 14.35 -16.68 0.04
CA ARG A 77 14.94 -15.59 -0.76
C ARG A 77 14.64 -15.65 -2.26
N GLU A 78 13.77 -16.56 -2.69
CA GLU A 78 13.28 -16.66 -4.06
C GLU A 78 12.32 -15.52 -4.37
N ALA A 79 12.40 -14.99 -5.59
CA ALA A 79 11.43 -14.01 -6.08
C ALA A 79 10.03 -14.62 -6.15
N ASP A 80 9.05 -13.84 -5.75
CA ASP A 80 7.65 -14.12 -6.01
C ASP A 80 7.21 -13.29 -7.21
N GLU A 81 7.22 -13.91 -8.39
CA GLU A 81 6.91 -13.22 -9.65
C GLU A 81 5.45 -12.72 -9.69
N GLY A 82 4.51 -13.47 -9.09
CA GLY A 82 3.10 -13.07 -9.03
C GLY A 82 2.89 -11.82 -8.19
N VAL A 83 3.48 -11.78 -7.00
CA VAL A 83 3.43 -10.61 -6.12
C VAL A 83 4.24 -9.45 -6.71
N SER A 84 5.39 -9.73 -7.34
CA SER A 84 6.20 -8.72 -8.02
C SER A 84 5.45 -8.03 -9.16
N ALA A 85 4.75 -8.81 -10.00
CA ALA A 85 3.95 -8.27 -11.09
C ALA A 85 2.80 -7.41 -10.56
N LYS A 86 2.10 -7.87 -9.51
CA LYS A 86 1.03 -7.11 -8.85
C LYS A 86 1.54 -5.80 -8.24
N LEU A 87 2.67 -5.85 -7.55
CA LEU A 87 3.32 -4.68 -6.97
C LEU A 87 3.71 -3.68 -8.06
N PHE A 88 4.34 -4.14 -9.15
CA PHE A 88 4.73 -3.27 -10.26
C PHE A 88 3.52 -2.61 -10.94
N ALA A 89 2.46 -3.38 -11.18
CA ALA A 89 1.22 -2.90 -11.81
C ALA A 89 0.51 -1.82 -10.98
N SER A 90 0.77 -1.74 -9.66
CA SER A 90 0.19 -0.71 -8.80
C SER A 90 0.78 0.69 -9.01
N TYR A 91 1.99 0.79 -9.57
CA TYR A 91 2.68 2.06 -9.71
C TYR A 91 2.07 2.92 -10.82
N PRO A 92 2.16 4.26 -10.74
CA PRO A 92 1.77 5.12 -11.85
C PRO A 92 2.53 4.77 -13.13
N ALA A 93 1.87 4.86 -14.29
CA ALA A 93 2.44 4.45 -15.58
C ALA A 93 3.80 5.10 -15.89
N ALA A 94 3.98 6.38 -15.52
CA ALA A 94 5.24 7.08 -15.72
C ALA A 94 6.38 6.53 -14.82
N VAL A 95 6.05 6.07 -13.61
CA VAL A 95 6.99 5.38 -12.71
C VAL A 95 7.32 3.99 -13.26
N GLN A 96 6.32 3.25 -13.76
CA GLN A 96 6.54 1.97 -14.43
C GLN A 96 7.48 2.14 -15.63
N ALA A 97 7.26 3.14 -16.48
CA ALA A 97 8.13 3.42 -17.63
C ALA A 97 9.57 3.76 -17.23
N ARG A 98 9.76 4.49 -16.13
CA ARG A 98 11.10 4.81 -15.60
C ARG A 98 11.84 3.57 -15.09
N LEU A 99 11.10 2.62 -14.52
CA LEU A 99 11.63 1.37 -13.96
C LEU A 99 11.78 0.25 -14.99
N GLY A 100 10.92 0.18 -16.01
CA GLY A 100 10.83 -0.92 -16.97
C GLY A 100 10.25 -2.20 -16.36
N TYR A 101 10.93 -2.76 -15.37
CA TYR A 101 10.52 -3.94 -14.60
C TYR A 101 11.19 -3.92 -13.21
N LEU A 102 10.74 -4.81 -12.32
CA LEU A 102 11.36 -5.00 -11.00
C LEU A 102 12.43 -6.09 -11.05
N THR A 103 13.55 -5.85 -10.38
CA THR A 103 14.68 -6.77 -10.22
C THR A 103 14.86 -7.17 -8.76
N ARG A 104 15.70 -8.19 -8.46
CA ARG A 104 16.08 -8.49 -7.07
C ARG A 104 16.89 -7.35 -6.44
N GLU A 105 17.73 -6.71 -7.23
CA GLU A 105 18.50 -5.53 -6.83
C GLU A 105 17.60 -4.31 -6.70
N TYR A 106 17.94 -3.42 -5.77
CA TYR A 106 17.24 -2.16 -5.63
C TYR A 106 17.47 -1.26 -6.84
N ARG A 107 16.39 -0.88 -7.51
CA ARG A 107 16.35 0.33 -8.33
C ARG A 107 15.91 1.49 -7.45
N VAL A 108 16.67 2.57 -7.44
CA VAL A 108 16.38 3.75 -6.62
C VAL A 108 15.93 4.88 -7.53
N LEU A 109 14.78 5.48 -7.21
CA LEU A 109 14.38 6.77 -7.76
C LEU A 109 14.40 7.79 -6.65
N SER A 110 15.04 8.93 -6.90
CA SER A 110 14.99 10.08 -6.02
C SER A 110 13.60 10.74 -6.06
N GLY A 111 13.29 11.50 -5.02
CA GLY A 111 12.09 12.34 -4.99
C GLY A 111 12.01 13.29 -6.18
N ARG A 112 13.12 13.93 -6.55
CA ARG A 112 13.20 14.79 -7.75
C ARG A 112 12.85 14.04 -9.05
N GLU A 113 13.34 12.82 -9.23
CA GLU A 113 13.00 12.01 -10.41
C GLU A 113 11.52 11.63 -10.42
N LEU A 114 10.97 11.23 -9.27
CA LEU A 114 9.55 10.93 -9.13
C LEU A 114 8.68 12.16 -9.43
N ILE A 115 9.07 13.33 -8.93
CA ILE A 115 8.39 14.60 -9.22
C ILE A 115 8.46 14.93 -10.71
N ALA A 116 9.62 14.76 -11.34
CA ALA A 116 9.81 15.02 -12.76
C ALA A 116 8.91 14.15 -13.66
N VAL A 117 8.54 12.94 -13.21
CA VAL A 117 7.61 12.06 -13.93
C VAL A 117 6.14 12.21 -13.51
N GLY A 118 5.82 13.23 -12.70
CA GLY A 118 4.45 13.64 -12.40
C GLY A 118 3.96 13.35 -10.98
N MET A 119 4.81 12.86 -10.07
CA MET A 119 4.43 12.77 -8.66
C MET A 119 4.35 14.17 -8.02
N ARG A 120 3.40 14.36 -7.11
CA ARG A 120 3.26 15.65 -6.41
C ARG A 120 4.45 15.91 -5.49
N ASN A 121 5.00 17.12 -5.55
CA ASN A 121 6.01 17.60 -4.60
C ASN A 121 5.35 17.98 -3.27
N CYS A 122 5.82 17.43 -2.14
CA CYS A 122 5.31 17.79 -0.81
C CYS A 122 5.65 19.24 -0.40
N ASP A 123 6.73 19.82 -0.94
CA ASP A 123 7.17 21.17 -0.60
C ASP A 123 6.59 22.25 -1.54
N GLY A 124 5.82 21.84 -2.56
CA GLY A 124 5.27 22.75 -3.56
C GLY A 124 3.84 23.19 -3.25
N ASP A 125 3.42 24.28 -3.87
CA ASP A 125 2.07 24.85 -3.75
C ASP A 125 0.98 24.04 -4.49
N ASN A 126 1.27 22.82 -4.93
CA ASN A 126 0.29 21.96 -5.62
C ASN A 126 -0.72 21.45 -4.59
N PRO A 127 -1.96 22.00 -4.56
CA PRO A 127 -2.93 21.60 -3.57
C PRO A 127 -3.28 20.14 -3.79
N VAL A 128 -3.48 19.43 -2.68
CA VAL A 128 -4.06 18.10 -2.71
C VAL A 128 -5.37 18.17 -3.52
N LEU A 129 -5.55 17.29 -4.50
CA LEU A 129 -6.84 17.08 -5.17
C LEU A 129 -7.82 16.39 -4.19
N ILE A 130 -8.08 17.01 -3.04
CA ILE A 130 -9.24 16.67 -2.23
C ILE A 130 -10.39 17.29 -3.00
N ALA A 131 -11.27 16.47 -3.58
CA ALA A 131 -12.65 16.89 -3.79
C ALA A 131 -13.14 17.31 -2.41
N ALA A 132 -13.02 18.60 -2.10
CA ALA A 132 -13.32 19.17 -0.82
C ALA A 132 -14.81 18.97 -0.60
N ARG A 133 -15.18 17.83 -0.01
CA ARG A 133 -16.38 17.71 0.79
C ARG A 133 -16.09 18.59 1.98
N LYS A 134 -16.26 19.90 1.76
CA LYS A 134 -16.31 20.95 2.75
C LYS A 134 -16.97 20.31 3.94
N GLN A 135 -16.19 20.08 5.00
CA GLN A 135 -16.76 19.81 6.31
C GLN A 135 -17.70 20.99 6.53
N ARG A 136 -18.99 20.80 6.24
CA ARG A 136 -20.04 21.61 6.80
C ARG A 136 -19.89 21.31 8.28
N GLN A 137 -19.08 22.13 8.95
CA GLN A 137 -19.25 22.42 10.35
C GLN A 137 -20.75 22.62 10.49
N ALA A 138 -21.40 21.65 11.14
CA ALA A 138 -22.80 21.76 11.46
C ALA A 138 -22.92 22.99 12.33
N ALA A 139 -23.36 24.10 11.74
CA ALA A 139 -23.83 25.23 12.52
C ALA A 139 -24.98 24.70 13.40
N PRO A 140 -25.03 25.07 14.68
CA PRO A 140 -26.10 24.62 15.56
C PRO A 140 -27.44 25.11 14.99
N THR A 141 -28.36 24.16 14.81
CA THR A 141 -29.73 24.39 14.37
C THR A 141 -30.41 25.34 15.35
N ALA A 142 -30.50 26.63 14.99
CA ALA A 142 -31.39 27.56 15.66
C ALA A 142 -32.83 27.22 15.25
N LEU A 143 -33.61 26.69 16.19
CA LEU A 143 -35.05 26.54 16.07
C LEU A 143 -35.70 27.94 16.01
N ALA A 144 -36.15 28.35 14.83
CA ALA A 144 -37.03 29.49 14.66
C ALA A 144 -38.38 28.98 14.15
N SER A 145 -39.39 29.01 15.02
CA SER A 145 -40.81 28.91 14.66
C SER A 145 -41.23 30.08 13.80
N ALA A 146 -41.90 29.81 12.68
CA ALA A 146 -42.84 30.75 12.07
C ALA A 146 -43.83 30.00 11.15
N ASN A 147 -45.13 30.18 11.42
CA ASN A 147 -46.21 29.80 10.51
C ASN A 147 -46.13 30.62 9.21
N PRO A 148 -46.54 30.08 8.04
CA PRO A 148 -46.51 30.82 6.78
C PRO A 148 -47.81 31.61 6.54
N PRO A 149 -47.76 32.85 5.99
CA PRO A 149 -48.90 33.49 5.36
C PRO A 149 -49.06 33.04 3.90
N PRO A 150 -50.27 33.11 3.31
CA PRO A 150 -50.55 32.59 1.99
C PRO A 150 -50.23 33.62 0.89
N GLY A 151 -49.64 33.15 -0.20
CA GLY A 151 -49.60 33.85 -1.48
C GLY A 151 -48.27 34.51 -1.84
N ALA A 152 -47.44 33.79 -2.58
CA ALA A 152 -46.55 34.36 -3.60
C ALA A 152 -46.04 33.22 -4.49
N ALA A 153 -46.70 33.04 -5.63
CA ALA A 153 -46.16 32.28 -6.75
C ALA A 153 -45.18 33.17 -7.52
N ALA A 154 -43.94 32.69 -7.74
CA ALA A 154 -43.16 32.81 -8.97
C ALA A 154 -41.67 32.48 -8.69
N GLY A 155 -41.10 31.56 -9.47
CA GLY A 155 -39.65 31.38 -9.57
C GLY A 155 -39.09 29.99 -9.24
N ALA A 156 -39.74 28.90 -9.68
CA ALA A 156 -39.16 27.56 -9.60
C ALA A 156 -38.35 27.20 -10.87
N SER A 157 -37.06 27.52 -10.80
CA SER A 157 -35.88 26.75 -11.23
C SER A 157 -36.07 25.60 -12.23
N SER A 158 -35.29 25.63 -13.31
CA SER A 158 -35.15 24.64 -14.39
C SER A 158 -34.88 23.17 -13.97
N TRP A 159 -34.71 22.90 -12.68
CA TRP A 159 -34.54 21.57 -12.11
C TRP A 159 -35.84 20.78 -11.97
N ASN A 160 -36.98 21.47 -11.76
CA ASN A 160 -38.28 20.80 -11.65
C ASN A 160 -38.77 20.25 -13.00
N ASP A 161 -38.37 20.88 -14.11
CA ASP A 161 -38.67 20.38 -15.46
C ASP A 161 -37.85 19.14 -15.83
N VAL A 162 -36.62 19.04 -15.35
CA VAL A 162 -35.78 17.84 -15.56
C VAL A 162 -36.31 16.68 -14.72
N ALA A 163 -36.70 16.92 -13.46
CA ALA A 163 -37.30 15.91 -12.61
C ALA A 163 -38.61 15.36 -13.19
N ARG A 164 -39.48 16.22 -13.74
CA ARG A 164 -40.72 15.79 -14.44
C ARG A 164 -40.44 15.00 -15.71
N LYS A 165 -39.42 15.37 -16.49
CA LYS A 165 -39.02 14.63 -17.71
C LYS A 165 -38.48 13.23 -17.40
N VAL A 166 -37.70 13.09 -16.33
CA VAL A 166 -37.19 11.76 -15.91
C VAL A 166 -38.33 10.90 -15.35
N GLN A 167 -39.25 11.47 -14.58
CA GLN A 167 -40.41 10.74 -14.05
C GLN A 167 -41.38 10.29 -15.16
N THR A 168 -41.61 11.10 -16.21
CA THR A 168 -42.45 10.70 -17.35
C THR A 168 -41.79 9.67 -18.25
N ALA A 169 -40.46 9.72 -18.42
CA ALA A 169 -39.72 8.69 -19.17
C ALA A 169 -39.75 7.32 -18.46
N VAL A 170 -39.65 7.31 -17.13
CA VAL A 170 -39.71 6.07 -16.34
C VAL A 170 -41.14 5.51 -16.29
N ALA A 171 -42.17 6.35 -16.18
CA ALA A 171 -43.56 5.90 -16.20
C ALA A 171 -43.99 5.32 -17.57
N GLY A 172 -43.50 5.88 -18.68
CA GLY A 172 -43.77 5.34 -20.02
C GLY A 172 -43.10 3.99 -20.30
N ALA A 173 -42.00 3.67 -19.60
CA ALA A 173 -41.30 2.38 -19.74
C ALA A 173 -41.99 1.22 -19.01
N PHE A 174 -42.92 1.50 -18.08
CA PHE A 174 -43.63 0.48 -17.29
C PHE A 174 -45.13 0.38 -17.62
N SER A 175 -45.61 1.04 -18.67
CA SER A 175 -47.02 1.02 -19.06
C SER A 175 -47.19 0.88 -20.58
N ALA A 176 -46.90 -0.32 -21.09
CA ALA A 176 -47.45 -0.80 -22.35
C ALA A 176 -47.74 -2.32 -22.23
N PRO A 177 -48.94 -2.79 -22.64
CA PRO A 177 -49.29 -4.21 -22.66
C PRO A 177 -48.83 -4.90 -23.96
N ASP A 178 -48.78 -6.23 -23.89
CA ASP A 178 -48.36 -7.23 -24.90
C ASP A 178 -48.60 -6.90 -26.39
N GLU A 179 -47.54 -6.98 -27.21
CA GLU A 179 -47.60 -7.66 -28.52
C GLU A 179 -46.20 -8.05 -29.03
N GLN A 180 -46.10 -9.28 -29.57
CA GLN A 180 -44.87 -10.00 -29.96
C GLN A 180 -44.08 -9.38 -31.12
N ALA A 181 -42.73 -9.35 -30.99
CA ALA A 181 -41.81 -9.70 -32.09
C ALA A 181 -40.35 -9.95 -31.64
N ARG A 182 -39.99 -11.23 -31.63
CA ARG A 182 -38.75 -11.83 -32.20
C ARG A 182 -37.38 -11.23 -31.85
N GLY A 183 -36.68 -11.95 -30.98
CA GLY A 183 -35.22 -11.94 -30.89
C GLY A 183 -34.73 -12.48 -29.55
N SER A 184 -34.69 -13.80 -29.38
CA SER A 184 -34.10 -14.39 -28.18
C SER A 184 -32.60 -14.11 -28.15
N ILE A 185 -32.17 -13.29 -27.19
CA ILE A 185 -30.76 -13.11 -26.86
C ILE A 185 -30.24 -14.48 -26.40
N ARG A 186 -29.42 -15.13 -27.23
CA ARG A 186 -28.66 -16.31 -26.82
C ARG A 186 -27.42 -15.84 -26.07
N VAL A 187 -27.42 -16.03 -24.76
CA VAL A 187 -26.22 -15.95 -23.93
C VAL A 187 -25.36 -17.16 -24.27
N ALA A 188 -24.21 -16.94 -24.92
CA ALA A 188 -23.20 -17.96 -25.08
C ALA A 188 -22.49 -18.17 -23.73
N VAL A 189 -22.97 -19.14 -22.95
CA VAL A 189 -22.21 -19.71 -21.84
C VAL A 189 -21.16 -20.63 -22.46
N ALA A 190 -19.89 -20.26 -22.37
CA ALA A 190 -18.80 -21.14 -22.76
C ALA A 190 -18.72 -22.29 -21.75
N ASP A 191 -19.17 -23.47 -22.19
CA ASP A 191 -19.09 -24.71 -21.44
C ASP A 191 -17.62 -25.18 -21.38
N ARG A 192 -17.12 -25.39 -20.16
CA ARG A 192 -15.76 -25.85 -19.90
C ARG A 192 -15.73 -27.36 -20.19
N SER A 193 -15.47 -27.71 -21.45
CA SER A 193 -15.23 -29.09 -21.85
C SER A 193 -13.94 -29.58 -21.19
N ARG A 194 -14.09 -30.53 -20.26
CA ARG A 194 -12.99 -31.37 -19.76
C ARG A 194 -12.41 -32.13 -20.94
N ILE A 195 -11.14 -31.90 -21.23
CA ILE A 195 -10.35 -32.81 -22.05
C ILE A 195 -10.11 -34.06 -21.19
N ALA A 196 -10.78 -35.15 -21.54
CA ALA A 196 -10.45 -36.48 -21.08
C ALA A 196 -9.32 -37.01 -21.97
N ASP A 197 -8.17 -37.29 -21.37
CA ASP A 197 -7.05 -37.96 -22.02
C ASP A 197 -7.09 -39.44 -21.61
N PRO A 198 -7.39 -40.40 -22.52
CA PRO A 198 -7.41 -41.81 -22.17
C PRO A 198 -6.08 -42.44 -22.57
N ARG A 199 -5.05 -42.29 -21.73
CA ARG A 199 -3.79 -43.07 -21.82
C ARG A 199 -3.00 -43.05 -20.51
N ILE A 200 -3.65 -43.45 -19.42
CA ILE A 200 -2.96 -43.97 -18.24
C ILE A 200 -3.42 -45.40 -18.05
N THR A 201 -2.67 -46.33 -18.66
CA THR A 201 -2.68 -47.73 -18.24
C THR A 201 -1.79 -47.84 -17.01
N SER A 202 -2.43 -48.18 -15.89
CA SER A 202 -1.79 -48.72 -14.72
C SER A 202 -1.13 -50.05 -15.10
N ASP A 203 0.21 -50.09 -15.14
CA ASP A 203 1.03 -51.28 -14.89
C ASP A 203 2.51 -50.95 -15.12
N ALA A 204 3.25 -50.68 -14.05
CA ALA A 204 4.69 -50.94 -13.93
C ALA A 204 5.16 -50.59 -12.52
N VAL A 205 4.78 -51.42 -11.55
CA VAL A 205 5.67 -51.69 -10.41
C VAL A 205 6.73 -52.68 -10.91
N ALA A 206 7.97 -52.49 -10.45
CA ALA A 206 9.14 -53.32 -10.65
C ALA A 206 9.96 -53.08 -11.94
N ARG A 207 11.05 -52.31 -11.80
CA ARG A 207 12.43 -52.78 -11.99
C ARG A 207 13.39 -51.61 -11.75
N SER A 208 13.89 -51.52 -10.53
CA SER A 208 15.22 -50.98 -10.27
C SER A 208 16.22 -52.06 -10.67
N GLU A 209 17.12 -51.77 -11.62
CA GLU A 209 18.55 -52.15 -11.60
C GLU A 209 19.27 -51.83 -12.92
N ALA A 210 20.52 -51.35 -12.78
CA ALA A 210 21.60 -51.16 -13.77
C ALA A 210 21.44 -50.04 -14.82
N ALA A 211 22.39 -49.13 -15.11
CA ALA A 211 23.77 -48.78 -14.71
C ALA A 211 24.10 -47.44 -15.46
N PRO A 212 25.37 -46.99 -15.68
CA PRO A 212 26.41 -46.54 -14.76
C PRO A 212 26.83 -45.05 -14.96
N GLY A 213 27.53 -44.49 -13.98
CA GLY A 213 28.71 -43.62 -14.18
C GLY A 213 28.52 -42.20 -14.73
N PHE A 214 28.18 -41.25 -13.85
CA PHE A 214 28.67 -39.86 -13.99
C PHE A 214 29.58 -39.53 -12.82
N ALA A 215 30.86 -39.39 -13.14
CA ALA A 215 31.91 -38.97 -12.23
C ALA A 215 31.55 -37.61 -11.63
N ARG A 216 31.46 -37.56 -10.29
CA ARG A 216 31.49 -36.31 -9.54
C ARG A 216 32.85 -35.65 -9.76
N GLN A 217 32.89 -34.62 -10.60
CA GLN A 217 33.96 -33.63 -10.52
C GLN A 217 33.79 -32.86 -9.22
N ALA A 218 34.67 -33.14 -8.26
CA ALA A 218 34.90 -32.29 -7.11
C ALA A 218 35.47 -30.96 -7.63
N ALA A 219 34.62 -29.94 -7.73
CA ALA A 219 35.09 -28.57 -7.90
C ALA A 219 35.78 -28.16 -6.60
N ALA A 220 37.08 -27.85 -6.72
CA ALA A 220 37.90 -27.31 -5.65
C ALA A 220 37.21 -26.07 -5.04
N VAL A 221 36.97 -26.13 -3.74
CA VAL A 221 36.57 -24.98 -2.94
C VAL A 221 37.76 -24.05 -2.90
N ALA A 222 37.67 -22.94 -3.63
CA ALA A 222 38.62 -21.85 -3.52
C ALA A 222 38.55 -21.29 -2.09
N ASP A 223 39.71 -21.20 -1.46
CA ASP A 223 39.94 -20.73 -0.11
C ASP A 223 39.59 -19.22 -0.04
N ALA A 224 38.35 -18.93 0.35
CA ALA A 224 37.91 -17.56 0.55
C ALA A 224 38.49 -17.04 1.89
N PRO A 225 39.20 -15.90 1.91
CA PRO A 225 39.81 -15.39 3.13
C PRO A 225 38.72 -15.10 4.17
N LEU A 226 38.93 -15.63 5.38
CA LEU A 226 38.03 -15.40 6.51
C LEU A 226 37.89 -13.89 6.79
N PRO A 227 36.70 -13.41 7.14
CA PRO A 227 36.50 -12.02 7.53
C PRO A 227 37.39 -11.67 8.74
N PRO A 228 37.84 -10.41 8.87
CA PRO A 228 38.70 -9.99 9.96
C PRO A 228 38.06 -10.27 11.32
N ARG A 229 38.88 -10.72 12.28
CA ARG A 229 38.43 -10.97 13.65
C ARG A 229 37.81 -9.71 14.22
N ARG A 230 36.64 -9.88 14.84
CA ARG A 230 36.00 -8.85 15.67
C ARG A 230 37.00 -8.40 16.75
N PRO A 231 37.24 -7.09 16.95
CA PRO A 231 38.10 -6.60 18.02
C PRO A 231 37.56 -7.04 19.40
N PRO A 232 38.45 -7.26 20.39
CA PRO A 232 38.05 -7.65 21.73
C PRO A 232 37.15 -6.57 22.35
N SER A 233 36.12 -7.01 23.08
CA SER A 233 35.09 -6.18 23.72
C SER A 233 35.58 -5.32 24.91
N GLU A 234 36.89 -5.14 25.04
CA GLU A 234 37.50 -4.29 26.09
C GLU A 234 37.21 -2.79 25.89
N ALA A 235 36.60 -2.39 24.76
CA ALA A 235 36.10 -1.04 24.55
C ALA A 235 34.81 -0.70 25.34
N PHE A 236 34.23 -1.64 26.07
CA PHE A 236 33.11 -1.39 26.98
C PHE A 236 33.43 -1.97 28.36
N THR A 237 34.34 -1.30 29.08
CA THR A 237 34.55 -1.63 30.50
C THR A 237 33.44 -1.02 31.35
N ALA A 238 33.06 -1.68 32.44
CA ALA A 238 32.12 -1.16 33.43
C ALA A 238 32.55 0.18 34.08
N LYS A 239 33.76 0.67 33.78
CA LYS A 239 34.25 2.00 34.18
C LYS A 239 33.60 3.15 33.40
N ASP A 240 33.06 2.90 32.21
CA ASP A 240 32.29 3.91 31.45
C ASP A 240 30.83 3.99 31.91
N ALA A 241 30.38 3.07 32.77
CA ALA A 241 29.08 3.09 33.43
C ALA A 241 29.10 3.88 34.75
N ALA A 242 30.03 4.83 34.91
CA ALA A 242 29.92 5.83 35.96
C ALA A 242 28.67 6.67 35.65
N ALA A 243 27.66 6.57 36.52
CA ALA A 243 26.38 7.24 36.41
C ALA A 243 26.56 8.73 36.07
N ALA A 244 26.36 9.08 34.80
CA ALA A 244 26.13 10.45 34.41
C ALA A 244 24.81 10.86 35.05
N ASN A 245 24.88 11.62 36.15
CA ASN A 245 23.74 12.35 36.71
C ASN A 245 23.30 13.40 35.69
N LEU A 246 22.58 12.96 34.66
CA LEU A 246 21.93 13.84 33.72
C LEU A 246 20.78 14.55 34.45
N PRO A 247 20.71 15.89 34.42
CA PRO A 247 19.63 16.61 35.07
C PRO A 247 18.30 16.21 34.42
N ILE A 248 17.37 15.74 35.25
CA ILE A 248 16.00 15.44 34.84
C ILE A 248 15.36 16.77 34.40
N ILE A 249 14.85 16.80 33.17
CA ILE A 249 14.14 17.96 32.62
C ILE A 249 12.92 18.25 33.51
N ALA A 250 12.75 19.50 33.93
CA ALA A 250 11.63 19.92 34.76
C ALA A 250 10.29 19.51 34.11
N GLY A 251 9.52 18.68 34.80
CA GLY A 251 8.23 18.16 34.34
C GLY A 251 8.22 16.70 33.86
N ALA A 252 9.38 16.04 33.76
CA ALA A 252 9.43 14.61 33.44
C ALA A 252 9.11 13.75 34.69
N GLN A 253 8.01 12.99 34.63
CA GLN A 253 7.71 11.94 35.62
C GLN A 253 8.51 10.67 35.24
N PRO A 254 9.26 10.05 36.16
CA PRO A 254 9.94 8.79 35.87
C PRO A 254 8.93 7.67 35.63
N ILE A 255 9.12 6.93 34.53
CA ILE A 255 8.25 5.80 34.13
C ILE A 255 8.38 4.62 35.11
N LEU A 256 9.50 4.55 35.84
CA LEU A 256 9.80 3.48 36.79
C LEU A 256 9.84 4.03 38.21
N SER A 257 9.24 3.31 39.16
CA SER A 257 9.26 3.66 40.57
C SER A 257 10.69 3.58 41.13
N ALA A 258 11.00 4.41 42.14
CA ALA A 258 12.33 4.52 42.74
C ALA A 258 12.90 3.20 43.28
N ALA A 259 12.06 2.18 43.49
CA ALA A 259 12.45 0.85 43.91
C ALA A 259 13.32 0.11 42.86
N PHE A 260 13.25 0.47 41.58
CA PHE A 260 13.99 -0.20 40.50
C PHE A 260 15.30 0.49 40.10
N VAL A 261 15.62 1.65 40.67
CA VAL A 261 16.81 2.44 40.29
C VAL A 261 18.02 2.17 41.21
N ARG A 262 17.82 1.52 42.35
CA ARG A 262 18.92 1.10 43.24
C ARG A 262 19.19 -0.40 43.06
N GLY A 263 20.19 -0.72 42.24
CA GLY A 263 20.86 -2.00 42.35
C GLY A 263 21.62 -2.02 43.67
N ASP A 264 21.10 -2.73 44.67
CA ASP A 264 21.86 -3.12 45.85
C ASP A 264 22.96 -4.09 45.41
N ALA A 265 24.18 -3.58 45.35
CA ALA A 265 25.37 -4.41 45.36
C ALA A 265 25.58 -4.93 46.79
N ARG A 266 25.43 -6.24 46.98
CA ARG A 266 26.04 -7.01 48.07
C ARG A 266 26.90 -8.09 47.47
#